data_AF-A0A179IL57-F1
#
_entry.id   AF-A0A179IL57-F1
#
_cell.length_a   1.000
_cell.length_b   1.000
_cell.length_c   1.000
_cell.angle_alpha   90.00
_cell.angle_beta   90.00
_cell.angle_gamma   90.00
#
_symmetry.space_group_name_H-M   'P 1'
#
loop_
_entity.id
_entity.type
_entity.pdbx_description
1 polymer ?
#
loop_
_entity_poly.entity_id
_entity_poly.type
_entity_poly.pdbx_seq_one_letter_code
_entity_poly.pdbx_strand_id
1 'polypeptide(L)'
;MSAPMKIMVLRGARQASSTIVRSCPRAGFSTLLARSAAQPTLIARSMPMTISPSPFTISARASRQAATIASTARFFSSTPLQPNAAAASTANSGSGAASTAALDWNSFFQLRVKRRRIQMVFSLLSGILGGGAGAVALSSGAADSLIGMVPLDPFVTLGIATMCAGGLGWLIGPILGSQVFYLLNRRYKTQMLRKESEFLTRVKKHRSDPTQSSTSNPVPDYYGEKISSVAGYRRWLKDQRAFNRKKNANFV
;
A
#
# COMPACT_ATOMS: atom_id res chain seq x y z
N MET A 1 28.08 28.05 -74.78
CA MET A 1 28.95 29.13 -74.27
C MET A 1 28.77 29.22 -72.76
N SER A 2 29.89 29.13 -72.04
CA SER A 2 30.18 29.35 -70.61
C SER A 2 29.09 29.23 -69.52
N ALA A 3 29.17 28.13 -68.77
CA ALA A 3 29.68 27.99 -67.38
C ALA A 3 29.33 29.02 -66.26
N PRO A 4 29.35 28.56 -64.97
CA PRO A 4 28.72 29.17 -63.80
C PRO A 4 29.71 29.84 -62.82
N MET A 5 29.23 30.51 -61.76
CA MET A 5 30.06 30.91 -60.62
C MET A 5 29.52 30.46 -59.25
N LYS A 6 30.27 29.51 -58.67
CA LYS A 6 30.48 29.21 -57.24
C LYS A 6 31.23 30.38 -56.56
N ILE A 7 31.35 30.30 -55.21
CA ILE A 7 32.48 30.65 -54.29
C ILE A 7 31.80 31.06 -52.94
N MET A 8 32.11 30.60 -51.72
CA MET A 8 33.33 30.06 -51.11
C MET A 8 33.03 29.11 -49.93
N VAL A 9 33.98 28.22 -49.65
CA VAL A 9 34.09 27.30 -48.50
C VAL A 9 35.19 27.79 -47.54
N LEU A 10 35.01 27.58 -46.23
CA LEU A 10 36.05 27.33 -45.20
C LEU A 10 35.30 26.70 -44.02
N ARG A 11 35.45 25.44 -43.55
CA ARG A 11 36.55 24.49 -43.30
C ARG A 11 37.53 24.89 -42.18
N GLY A 12 37.36 24.24 -41.03
CA GLY A 12 38.34 24.02 -39.94
C GLY A 12 37.61 23.58 -38.67
N ALA A 13 37.59 22.30 -38.24
CA ALA A 13 38.64 21.52 -37.56
C ALA A 13 39.18 22.25 -36.30
N ARG A 14 39.38 21.67 -35.10
CA ARG A 14 39.35 20.32 -34.52
C ARG A 14 39.53 20.52 -32.99
N GLN A 15 39.00 19.56 -32.21
CA GLN A 15 39.53 18.99 -30.95
C GLN A 15 39.99 19.88 -29.77
N ALA A 16 39.50 19.59 -28.56
CA ALA A 16 40.30 18.97 -27.49
C ALA A 16 39.51 18.84 -26.17
N SER A 17 39.60 17.66 -25.55
CA SER A 17 39.20 17.35 -24.18
C SER A 17 40.01 18.13 -23.14
N SER A 18 39.46 18.39 -21.96
CA SER A 18 40.19 18.38 -20.67
C SER A 18 39.22 18.50 -19.48
N THR A 19 39.25 17.47 -18.65
CA THR A 19 38.76 17.39 -17.26
C THR A 19 39.56 18.31 -16.35
N ILE A 20 38.96 18.95 -15.33
CA ILE A 20 39.64 19.30 -14.06
C ILE A 20 38.61 19.44 -12.91
N VAL A 21 39.01 18.88 -11.78
CA VAL A 21 38.38 18.79 -10.46
C VAL A 21 38.84 19.95 -9.56
N ARG A 22 37.98 20.45 -8.66
CA ARG A 22 38.25 20.98 -7.28
C ARG A 22 37.12 21.94 -6.87
N SER A 23 36.81 22.24 -5.62
CA SER A 23 36.89 21.65 -4.27
C SER A 23 36.21 22.68 -3.35
N CYS A 24 35.57 22.24 -2.26
CA CYS A 24 34.87 23.09 -1.29
C CYS A 24 35.77 24.15 -0.61
N PRO A 25 35.20 25.25 -0.10
CA PRO A 25 35.78 26.01 1.00
C PRO A 25 35.17 25.63 2.36
N ARG A 26 36.04 25.64 3.36
CA ARG A 26 35.83 25.33 4.77
C ARG A 26 35.84 26.64 5.61
N ALA A 27 34.92 26.71 6.57
CA ALA A 27 34.93 27.38 7.88
C ALA A 27 35.05 28.91 8.01
N GLY A 28 34.19 29.45 8.88
CA GLY A 28 34.36 30.69 9.65
C GLY A 28 34.28 30.37 11.16
N PHE A 29 35.06 31.13 11.93
CA PHE A 29 35.48 30.97 13.32
C PHE A 29 34.33 31.19 14.35
N SER A 30 34.39 30.62 15.55
CA SER A 30 34.93 31.33 16.72
C SER A 30 35.28 30.42 17.92
N THR A 31 36.30 30.90 18.61
CA THR A 31 37.05 30.41 19.77
C THR A 31 36.32 30.55 21.09
N LEU A 32 36.46 29.56 21.99
CA LEU A 32 36.75 29.83 23.40
C LEU A 32 37.73 28.78 23.93
N LEU A 33 38.68 29.28 24.72
CA LEU A 33 39.90 28.64 25.17
C LEU A 33 39.77 28.50 26.69
N ALA A 34 39.94 27.30 27.24
CA ALA A 34 40.32 27.11 28.63
C ALA A 34 41.04 25.77 28.79
N ARG A 35 42.33 25.88 29.08
CA ARG A 35 43.29 24.81 29.34
C ARG A 35 43.42 24.66 30.86
N SER A 36 43.35 23.44 31.39
CA SER A 36 44.30 23.02 32.43
C SER A 36 44.28 21.51 32.62
N ALA A 37 45.48 20.95 32.79
CA ALA A 37 45.78 19.54 32.90
C ALA A 37 45.89 19.11 34.36
N ALA A 38 45.44 17.90 34.68
CA ALA A 38 46.06 17.00 35.66
C ALA A 38 45.31 15.65 35.67
N GLN A 39 46.01 14.55 35.41
CA GLN A 39 45.63 13.22 35.89
C GLN A 39 46.12 13.09 37.36
N PRO A 40 45.55 12.18 38.20
CA PRO A 40 45.98 10.78 38.14
C PRO A 40 44.86 9.74 38.33
N THR A 41 45.21 8.54 37.89
CA THR A 41 44.64 7.20 38.09
C THR A 41 43.96 6.91 39.44
N LEU A 42 42.85 6.15 39.45
CA LEU A 42 42.66 4.95 40.29
C LEU A 42 41.47 4.09 39.80
N ILE A 43 41.78 2.84 39.44
CA ILE A 43 41.12 1.56 39.77
C ILE A 43 39.63 1.63 40.18
N ALA A 44 38.74 0.94 39.43
CA ALA A 44 37.98 -0.22 39.92
C ALA A 44 36.74 -0.56 39.06
N ARG A 45 36.69 -1.85 38.69
CA ARG A 45 35.52 -2.72 38.65
C ARG A 45 34.56 -2.62 37.45
N SER A 46 34.89 -3.48 36.48
CA SER A 46 33.97 -4.18 35.59
C SER A 46 32.81 -4.84 36.35
N MET A 47 31.59 -4.61 35.87
CA MET A 47 30.44 -5.49 36.10
C MET A 47 29.76 -5.77 34.76
N PRO A 48 29.79 -7.02 34.24
CA PRO A 48 28.93 -7.39 33.13
C PRO A 48 27.50 -7.63 33.67
N MET A 49 26.56 -6.82 33.21
CA MET A 49 25.13 -7.04 33.41
C MET A 49 24.69 -8.09 32.35
N THR A 50 24.78 -9.37 32.71
CA THR A 50 24.24 -10.47 31.92
C THR A 50 22.72 -10.50 32.08
N ILE A 51 22.01 -9.85 31.17
CA ILE A 51 20.55 -10.01 31.02
C ILE A 51 20.33 -11.31 30.26
N SER A 52 19.96 -12.37 30.99
CA SER A 52 19.49 -13.63 30.44
C SER A 52 18.05 -13.46 29.93
N PRO A 53 17.76 -13.67 28.63
CA PRO A 53 16.40 -13.81 28.17
C PRO A 53 15.93 -15.25 28.39
N SER A 54 14.97 -15.44 29.30
CA SER A 54 14.20 -16.67 29.42
C SER A 54 13.32 -16.86 28.18
N PRO A 55 13.42 -17.99 27.45
CA PRO A 55 12.47 -18.29 26.39
C PRO A 55 11.18 -18.86 27.01
N PHE A 56 10.10 -18.08 26.97
CA PHE A 56 8.75 -18.62 27.13
C PHE A 56 8.43 -19.49 25.91
N THR A 57 8.49 -20.82 26.09
CA THR A 57 8.08 -21.80 25.09
C THR A 57 6.56 -21.91 25.06
N ILE A 58 5.93 -21.20 24.11
CA ILE A 58 4.51 -21.41 23.78
C ILE A 58 4.41 -22.71 22.97
N SER A 59 4.03 -23.80 23.65
CA SER A 59 3.75 -25.09 23.04
C SER A 59 2.39 -25.04 22.34
N ALA A 60 2.38 -24.69 21.06
CA ALA A 60 1.17 -24.77 20.23
C ALA A 60 0.94 -26.22 19.80
N ARG A 61 0.05 -26.91 20.53
CA ARG A 61 -0.50 -28.22 20.14
C ARG A 61 -1.35 -28.05 18.88
N ALA A 62 -0.75 -28.21 17.71
CA ALA A 62 -1.49 -28.34 16.46
C ALA A 62 -2.19 -29.71 16.41
N SER A 63 -3.49 -29.75 16.69
CA SER A 63 -4.33 -30.90 16.41
C SER A 63 -4.47 -31.06 14.90
N ARG A 64 -3.82 -32.11 14.36
CA ARG A 64 -4.03 -32.57 13.00
C ARG A 64 -5.38 -33.28 12.94
N GLN A 65 -6.43 -32.59 12.50
CA GLN A 65 -7.64 -33.26 12.03
C GLN A 65 -7.57 -33.31 10.50
N ALA A 66 -7.24 -34.51 10.02
CA ALA A 66 -7.33 -34.88 8.62
C ALA A 66 -8.82 -35.08 8.28
N ALA A 67 -9.39 -34.20 7.47
CA ALA A 67 -10.67 -34.44 6.83
C ALA A 67 -10.41 -35.08 5.46
N THR A 68 -10.57 -36.40 5.40
CA THR A 68 -10.57 -37.20 4.19
C THR A 68 -11.89 -36.92 3.45
N ILE A 69 -11.85 -36.17 2.34
CA ILE A 69 -12.97 -36.10 1.40
C ILE A 69 -12.66 -37.03 0.24
N ALA A 70 -13.42 -38.11 0.16
CA ALA A 70 -13.35 -39.09 -0.91
C ALA A 70 -14.05 -38.59 -2.19
N SER A 71 -13.39 -38.86 -3.31
CA SER A 71 -13.85 -39.14 -4.68
C SER A 71 -15.03 -38.37 -5.31
N THR A 72 -14.77 -37.80 -6.49
CA THR A 72 -15.29 -38.37 -7.76
C THR A 72 -14.45 -37.84 -8.93
N ALA A 73 -13.70 -38.74 -9.55
CA ALA A 73 -13.07 -38.52 -10.85
C ALA A 73 -14.15 -38.58 -11.94
N ARG A 74 -14.18 -37.58 -12.83
CA ARG A 74 -14.78 -37.72 -14.16
C ARG A 74 -13.72 -37.43 -15.20
N PHE A 75 -13.33 -38.50 -15.87
CA PHE A 75 -12.48 -38.50 -17.06
C PHE A 75 -13.25 -37.94 -18.24
N PHE A 76 -12.66 -36.97 -18.94
CA PHE A 76 -12.93 -36.74 -20.36
C PHE A 76 -11.61 -36.32 -21.03
N SER A 77 -10.97 -37.27 -21.71
CA SER A 77 -10.11 -37.01 -22.87
C SER A 77 -11.04 -36.68 -24.06
N SER A 78 -10.78 -35.76 -24.99
CA SER A 78 -9.62 -35.68 -25.90
C SER A 78 -9.59 -34.31 -26.60
N THR A 79 -8.41 -33.90 -27.05
CA THR A 79 -8.00 -32.74 -27.87
C THR A 79 -8.44 -32.84 -29.35
N PRO A 80 -7.98 -31.98 -30.29
CA PRO A 80 -8.02 -30.51 -30.43
C PRO A 80 -8.64 -30.09 -31.80
N LEU A 81 -8.67 -28.79 -32.13
CA LEU A 81 -8.28 -28.19 -33.43
C LEU A 81 -8.72 -26.71 -33.53
N GLN A 82 -7.80 -25.89 -34.04
CA GLN A 82 -7.98 -24.49 -34.43
C GLN A 82 -7.89 -24.43 -35.97
N PRO A 83 -8.57 -23.50 -36.67
CA PRO A 83 -7.82 -22.37 -37.20
C PRO A 83 -8.54 -21.01 -37.23
N ASN A 84 -7.65 -20.02 -37.30
CA ASN A 84 -7.72 -18.60 -37.62
C ASN A 84 -8.78 -18.12 -38.64
N ALA A 85 -9.42 -17.00 -38.36
CA ALA A 85 -9.93 -16.07 -39.38
C ALA A 85 -9.80 -14.62 -38.88
N ALA A 86 -9.00 -13.85 -39.62
CA ALA A 86 -8.88 -12.41 -39.50
C ALA A 86 -9.93 -11.73 -40.38
N ALA A 87 -10.57 -10.65 -39.91
CA ALA A 87 -10.96 -9.50 -40.75
C ALA A 87 -11.57 -8.35 -39.95
N ALA A 88 -11.07 -7.15 -40.29
CA ALA A 88 -11.76 -5.87 -40.38
C ALA A 88 -12.15 -5.12 -39.09
N SER A 89 -11.28 -4.17 -38.75
CA SER A 89 -11.61 -2.87 -38.17
C SER A 89 -12.55 -2.08 -39.07
N THR A 90 -13.50 -1.35 -38.47
CA THR A 90 -13.90 0.07 -38.72
C THR A 90 -15.41 0.24 -38.56
N ALA A 91 -15.86 0.91 -37.49
CA ALA A 91 -16.75 2.07 -37.58
C ALA A 91 -17.12 2.61 -36.20
N ASN A 92 -17.15 3.93 -36.19
CA ASN A 92 -17.23 4.89 -35.12
C ASN A 92 -18.64 5.00 -34.47
N SER A 93 -18.64 5.31 -33.17
CA SER A 93 -19.61 6.12 -32.40
C SER A 93 -21.12 5.95 -32.66
N GLY A 94 -21.77 5.28 -31.70
CA GLY A 94 -23.22 5.34 -31.48
C GLY A 94 -23.53 5.23 -29.99
N SER A 95 -23.89 6.36 -29.37
CA SER A 95 -24.44 6.41 -28.02
C SER A 95 -25.74 5.61 -27.95
N GLY A 96 -25.89 4.79 -26.90
CA GLY A 96 -27.18 4.23 -26.51
C GLY A 96 -27.41 2.76 -26.84
N ALA A 97 -26.69 1.87 -26.16
CA ALA A 97 -27.20 0.53 -25.87
C ALA A 97 -26.58 0.06 -24.55
N ALA A 98 -27.41 -0.04 -23.49
CA ALA A 98 -27.03 -0.62 -22.21
C ALA A 98 -26.91 -2.15 -22.32
N SER A 99 -26.02 -2.62 -23.19
CA SER A 99 -25.44 -3.94 -23.07
C SER A 99 -24.35 -3.83 -22.00
N THR A 100 -24.33 -4.80 -21.10
CA THR A 100 -23.47 -4.90 -19.93
C THR A 100 -22.00 -5.03 -20.34
N ALA A 101 -21.43 -3.97 -20.91
CA ALA A 101 -20.04 -3.91 -21.35
C ALA A 101 -19.14 -4.26 -20.16
N ALA A 102 -18.15 -5.12 -20.40
CA ALA A 102 -17.22 -5.54 -19.37
C ALA A 102 -16.54 -4.30 -18.76
N LEU A 103 -16.71 -4.09 -17.45
CA LEU A 103 -16.16 -2.97 -16.68
C LEU A 103 -14.69 -2.70 -17.05
N ASP A 104 -14.30 -1.54 -17.57
CA ASP A 104 -12.89 -1.25 -17.91
C ASP A 104 -11.95 -1.30 -16.66
N TRP A 105 -10.65 -1.55 -16.87
CA TRP A 105 -9.64 -1.53 -15.81
C TRP A 105 -9.54 -0.19 -15.10
N ASN A 106 -9.63 0.94 -15.80
CA ASN A 106 -9.60 2.25 -15.16
C ASN A 106 -10.82 2.45 -14.26
N SER A 107 -12.00 2.10 -14.78
CA SER A 107 -13.26 2.15 -14.01
C SER A 107 -13.23 1.22 -12.80
N PHE A 108 -12.70 0.01 -12.94
CA PHE A 108 -12.52 -0.94 -11.82
C PHE A 108 -11.69 -0.34 -10.67
N PHE A 109 -10.55 0.28 -11.00
CA PHE A 109 -9.71 0.90 -9.98
C PHE A 109 -10.38 2.11 -9.33
N GLN A 110 -11.11 2.93 -10.11
CA GLN A 110 -11.91 4.03 -9.56
C GLN A 110 -13.00 3.53 -8.61
N LEU A 111 -13.67 2.42 -8.94
CA LEU A 111 -14.67 1.80 -8.06
C LEU A 111 -14.07 1.32 -6.73
N ARG A 112 -12.84 0.77 -6.74
CA ARG A 112 -12.14 0.37 -5.51
C ARG A 112 -11.80 1.58 -4.63
N VAL A 113 -11.28 2.65 -5.24
CA VAL A 113 -10.99 3.90 -4.51
C VAL A 113 -12.28 4.50 -3.94
N LYS A 114 -13.35 4.53 -4.73
CA LYS A 114 -14.68 5.00 -4.29
C LYS A 114 -15.20 4.18 -3.10
N ARG A 115 -15.06 2.85 -3.11
CA ARG A 115 -15.44 1.99 -1.98
C ARG A 115 -14.71 2.41 -0.69
N ARG A 116 -13.38 2.56 -0.76
CA ARG A 116 -12.56 2.96 0.40
C ARG A 116 -12.92 4.37 0.90
N ARG A 117 -13.16 5.33 0.00
CA ARG A 117 -13.59 6.69 0.36
C ARG A 117 -14.94 6.70 1.07
N ILE A 118 -15.92 5.95 0.54
CA ILE A 118 -17.25 5.84 1.17
C ILE A 118 -17.12 5.21 2.56
N GLN A 119 -16.35 4.13 2.72
CA GLN A 119 -16.13 3.53 4.04
C GLN A 119 -15.50 4.52 5.04
N MET A 120 -14.53 5.35 4.63
CA MET A 120 -13.95 6.38 5.50
C MET A 120 -14.96 7.47 5.86
N VAL A 121 -15.74 7.96 4.90
CA VAL A 121 -16.77 8.98 5.15
C VAL A 121 -17.83 8.46 6.10
N PHE A 122 -18.31 7.23 5.90
CA PHE A 122 -19.30 6.61 6.77
C PHE A 122 -18.75 6.29 8.16
N SER A 123 -17.47 5.92 8.28
CA SER A 123 -16.79 5.76 9.58
C SER A 123 -16.75 7.08 10.35
N LEU A 124 -16.38 8.18 9.69
CA LEU A 124 -16.38 9.50 10.32
C LEU A 124 -17.80 9.96 10.69
N LEU A 125 -18.75 9.86 9.76
CA LEU A 125 -20.13 10.27 9.97
C LEU A 125 -20.81 9.46 11.10
N SER A 126 -20.60 8.15 11.12
CA SER A 126 -21.13 7.26 12.15
C SER A 126 -20.47 7.52 13.51
N GLY A 127 -19.19 7.92 13.54
CA GLY A 127 -18.52 8.34 14.77
C GLY A 127 -19.09 9.64 15.34
N ILE A 128 -19.30 10.65 14.49
CA ILE A 128 -19.93 11.91 14.90
C ILE A 128 -21.37 11.66 15.37
N LEU A 129 -22.14 10.85 14.62
CA LEU A 129 -23.50 10.50 14.99
C LEU A 129 -23.56 9.69 16.29
N GLY A 130 -22.65 8.74 16.48
CA GLY A 130 -22.54 7.96 17.72
C GLY A 130 -22.16 8.81 18.93
N GLY A 131 -21.24 9.77 18.76
CA GLY A 131 -20.88 10.72 19.80
C GLY A 131 -22.04 11.67 20.13
N GLY A 132 -22.72 12.21 19.11
CA GLY A 132 -23.89 13.07 19.30
C GLY A 132 -25.06 12.33 19.96
N ALA A 133 -25.37 11.12 19.50
CA ALA A 133 -26.39 10.28 20.12
C ALA A 133 -26.03 9.89 21.55
N GLY A 134 -24.75 9.58 21.81
CA GLY A 134 -24.24 9.31 23.15
C GLY A 134 -24.40 10.51 24.08
N ALA A 135 -24.06 11.72 23.62
CA ALA A 135 -24.24 12.94 24.38
C ALA A 135 -25.73 13.20 24.71
N VAL A 136 -26.63 13.02 23.72
CA VAL A 136 -28.07 13.16 23.94
C VAL A 136 -28.58 12.13 24.95
N ALA A 137 -28.16 10.87 24.83
CA ALA A 137 -28.55 9.80 25.77
C ALA A 137 -28.07 10.08 27.19
N LEU A 138 -26.82 10.56 27.35
CA LEU A 138 -26.26 10.95 28.64
C LEU A 138 -27.03 12.13 29.24
N SER A 139 -27.40 13.13 28.43
CA SER A 139 -28.21 14.27 28.89
C SER A 139 -29.65 13.91 29.28
N SER A 140 -30.16 12.76 28.81
CA SER A 140 -31.54 12.31 29.07
C SER A 140 -31.69 11.47 30.35
N GLY A 141 -30.61 11.32 31.15
CA GLY A 141 -30.64 10.61 32.43
C GLY A 141 -29.72 9.37 32.51
N ALA A 142 -29.03 8.98 31.43
CA ALA A 142 -28.05 7.89 31.49
C ALA A 142 -26.74 8.29 32.18
N ALA A 143 -26.51 9.59 32.40
CA ALA A 143 -25.32 10.11 33.07
C ALA A 143 -25.25 9.71 34.55
N ASP A 144 -26.37 9.75 35.28
CA ASP A 144 -26.39 9.59 36.74
C ASP A 144 -25.92 8.18 37.17
N SER A 145 -26.29 7.16 36.39
CA SER A 145 -25.82 5.78 36.61
C SER A 145 -24.31 5.62 36.37
N LEU A 146 -23.75 6.35 35.41
CA LEU A 146 -22.32 6.30 35.10
C LEU A 146 -21.47 7.04 36.14
N ILE A 147 -21.95 8.20 36.58
CA ILE A 147 -21.26 9.06 37.57
C ILE A 147 -21.16 8.33 38.92
N GLY A 148 -22.20 7.59 39.32
CA GLY A 148 -22.19 6.82 40.57
C GLY A 148 -21.26 5.61 40.58
N MET A 149 -20.89 5.07 39.41
CA MET A 149 -20.04 3.88 39.29
C MET A 149 -18.55 4.21 39.19
N VAL A 150 -18.21 5.38 38.64
CA VAL A 150 -16.82 5.77 38.38
C VAL A 150 -16.43 6.90 39.34
N PRO A 151 -15.45 6.69 40.24
CA PRO A 151 -15.03 7.70 41.23
C PRO A 151 -14.16 8.82 40.61
N LEU A 152 -14.48 9.26 39.39
CA LEU A 152 -13.83 10.36 38.67
C LEU A 152 -14.76 11.58 38.61
N ASP A 153 -14.20 12.75 38.28
CA ASP A 153 -14.97 13.98 38.06
C ASP A 153 -16.08 13.76 37.00
N PRO A 154 -17.35 14.15 37.28
CA PRO A 154 -18.47 14.05 36.34
C PRO A 154 -18.14 14.51 34.92
N PHE A 155 -17.41 15.61 34.74
CA PHE A 155 -17.04 16.11 33.41
C PHE A 155 -16.12 15.14 32.66
N VAL A 156 -15.17 14.53 33.36
CA VAL A 156 -14.25 13.54 32.79
C VAL A 156 -15.00 12.25 32.46
N THR A 157 -15.87 11.77 33.35
CA THR A 157 -16.68 10.57 33.13
C THR A 157 -17.61 10.75 31.93
N LEU A 158 -18.31 11.89 31.83
CA LEU A 158 -19.17 12.23 30.69
C LEU A 158 -18.38 12.37 29.38
N GLY A 159 -17.20 13.01 29.44
CA GLY A 159 -16.32 13.15 28.29
C GLY A 159 -15.85 11.80 27.75
N ILE A 160 -15.39 10.91 28.63
CA ILE A 160 -14.98 9.54 28.27
C ILE A 160 -16.17 8.75 27.73
N ALA A 161 -17.33 8.82 28.39
CA ALA A 161 -18.53 8.12 27.95
C ALA A 161 -18.98 8.55 26.54
N THR A 162 -18.95 9.86 26.28
CA THR A 162 -19.27 10.43 24.96
C THR A 162 -18.24 10.02 23.91
N MET A 163 -16.95 10.03 24.26
CA MET A 163 -15.88 9.55 23.39
C MET A 163 -15.99 8.04 23.10
N CYS A 164 -16.40 7.23 24.08
CA CYS A 164 -16.67 5.80 23.89
C CYS A 164 -17.85 5.59 22.94
N ALA A 165 -18.95 6.32 23.10
CA ALA A 165 -20.09 6.26 22.18
C ALA A 165 -19.69 6.66 20.75
N GLY A 166 -18.88 7.71 20.61
CA GLY A 166 -18.31 8.12 19.32
C GLY A 166 -17.34 7.08 18.73
N GLY A 167 -16.48 6.47 19.54
CA GLY A 167 -15.57 5.41 19.14
C GLY A 167 -16.30 4.15 18.66
N LEU A 168 -17.36 3.75 19.35
CA LEU A 168 -18.24 2.65 18.92
C LEU A 168 -18.95 2.99 17.61
N GLY A 169 -19.49 4.20 17.48
CA GLY A 169 -20.09 4.69 16.24
C GLY A 169 -19.09 4.67 15.08
N TRP A 170 -17.85 5.08 15.32
CA TRP A 170 -16.77 5.10 14.32
C TRP A 170 -16.42 3.69 13.82
N LEU A 171 -16.43 2.70 14.72
CA LEU A 171 -16.12 1.30 14.42
C LEU A 171 -17.20 0.61 13.57
N ILE A 172 -18.47 0.99 13.76
CA ILE A 172 -19.61 0.45 13.00
C ILE A 172 -19.67 1.03 11.58
N GLY A 173 -19.19 2.26 11.39
CA GLY A 173 -19.37 3.00 10.14
C GLY A 173 -18.81 2.33 8.86
N PRO A 174 -17.63 1.66 8.85
CA PRO A 174 -17.15 0.94 7.67
C PRO A 174 -18.08 -0.19 7.20
N ILE A 175 -18.77 -0.86 8.14
CA ILE A 175 -19.73 -1.92 7.83
C ILE A 175 -20.94 -1.31 7.10
N LEU A 176 -21.52 -0.25 7.66
CA LEU A 176 -22.63 0.49 7.03
C LEU A 176 -22.22 1.07 5.66
N GLY A 177 -21.04 1.69 5.58
CA GLY A 177 -20.51 2.24 4.34
C GLY A 177 -20.30 1.19 3.24
N SER A 178 -19.94 -0.04 3.62
CA SER A 178 -19.81 -1.15 2.67
C SER A 178 -21.16 -1.54 2.05
N GLN A 179 -22.22 -1.59 2.87
CA GLN A 179 -23.56 -1.93 2.40
C GLN A 179 -24.13 -0.84 1.50
N VAL A 180 -23.98 0.42 1.89
CA VAL A 180 -24.36 1.58 1.08
C VAL A 180 -23.64 1.54 -0.28
N PHE A 181 -22.34 1.27 -0.31
CA PHE A 181 -21.60 1.15 -1.57
C PHE A 181 -22.19 0.06 -2.50
N TYR A 182 -22.54 -1.11 -1.98
CA TYR A 182 -23.12 -2.19 -2.78
C TYR A 182 -24.54 -1.89 -3.24
N LEU A 183 -25.33 -1.17 -2.45
CA LEU A 183 -26.66 -0.71 -2.85
C LEU A 183 -26.57 0.27 -4.02
N LEU A 184 -25.70 1.29 -3.94
CA LEU A 184 -25.53 2.28 -5.01
C LEU A 184 -24.94 1.68 -6.29
N ASN A 185 -24.02 0.71 -6.18
CA ASN A 185 -23.29 0.15 -7.32
C ASN A 185 -23.73 -1.28 -7.65
N ARG A 186 -24.99 -1.65 -7.35
CA ARG A 186 -25.51 -3.02 -7.51
C ARG A 186 -25.28 -3.59 -8.90
N ARG A 187 -25.37 -2.75 -9.94
CA ARG A 187 -25.15 -3.10 -11.36
C ARG A 187 -23.74 -3.67 -11.60
N TYR A 188 -22.74 -3.09 -10.96
CA TYR A 188 -21.32 -3.40 -11.20
C TYR A 188 -20.75 -4.39 -10.19
N LYS A 189 -21.53 -4.82 -9.18
CA LYS A 189 -21.06 -5.69 -8.09
C LYS A 189 -20.42 -6.98 -8.61
N THR A 190 -21.13 -7.70 -9.47
CA THR A 190 -20.68 -9.01 -9.99
C THR A 190 -19.46 -8.86 -10.91
N GLN A 191 -19.47 -7.87 -11.80
CA GLN A 191 -18.34 -7.59 -12.70
C GLN A 191 -17.08 -7.16 -11.93
N MET A 192 -17.25 -6.34 -10.90
CA MET A 192 -16.16 -5.87 -10.06
C MET A 192 -15.53 -7.02 -9.28
N LEU A 193 -16.32 -7.95 -8.73
CA LEU A 193 -15.80 -9.13 -8.02
C LEU A 193 -15.01 -10.06 -8.96
N ARG A 194 -15.48 -10.26 -10.19
CA ARG A 194 -14.74 -11.02 -11.22
C ARG A 194 -13.42 -10.35 -11.58
N LYS A 195 -13.42 -9.02 -11.79
CA LYS A 195 -12.17 -8.28 -12.05
C LYS A 195 -11.23 -8.24 -10.85
N GLU A 196 -11.76 -8.27 -9.64
CA GLU A 196 -10.96 -8.34 -8.41
C GLU A 196 -10.21 -9.65 -8.30
N SER A 197 -10.85 -10.80 -8.60
CA SER A 197 -10.15 -12.09 -8.64
C SER A 197 -9.12 -12.17 -9.77
N GLU A 198 -9.44 -11.64 -10.96
CA GLU A 198 -8.47 -11.52 -12.07
C GLU A 198 -7.26 -10.67 -11.68
N PHE A 199 -7.49 -9.53 -11.04
CA PHE A 199 -6.43 -8.65 -10.54
C PHE A 199 -5.52 -9.37 -9.55
N LEU A 200 -6.11 -10.04 -8.54
CA LEU A 200 -5.35 -10.79 -7.55
C LEU A 200 -4.56 -11.94 -8.17
N THR A 201 -5.11 -12.59 -9.20
CA THR A 201 -4.41 -13.64 -9.95
C THR A 201 -3.19 -13.07 -10.68
N ARG A 202 -3.33 -11.89 -11.29
CA ARG A 202 -2.20 -11.18 -11.94
C ARG A 202 -1.14 -10.71 -10.95
N VAL A 203 -1.53 -10.23 -9.78
CA VAL A 203 -0.60 -9.86 -8.70
C VAL A 203 0.15 -11.09 -8.20
N LYS A 204 -0.58 -12.18 -7.91
CA LYS A 204 0.01 -13.45 -7.46
C LYS A 204 1.05 -14.00 -8.43
N LYS A 205 0.83 -13.82 -9.75
CA LYS A 205 1.76 -14.25 -10.80
C LYS A 205 3.06 -13.43 -10.87
N HIS A 206 3.00 -12.12 -10.56
CA HIS A 206 4.13 -11.20 -10.80
C HIS A 206 4.84 -10.73 -9.52
N ARG A 207 4.34 -11.10 -8.35
CA ARG A 207 5.00 -10.79 -7.07
C ARG A 207 6.33 -11.54 -6.95
N SER A 208 7.34 -10.89 -6.41
CA SER A 208 8.61 -11.49 -6.01
C SER A 208 8.49 -12.18 -4.64
N ASP A 209 9.32 -13.19 -4.40
CA ASP A 209 9.35 -13.88 -3.10
C ASP A 209 9.90 -12.97 -1.99
N PRO A 210 9.25 -12.90 -0.82
CA PRO A 210 9.63 -11.97 0.23
C PRO A 210 10.83 -12.46 1.04
N THR A 211 11.13 -13.77 0.99
CA THR A 211 12.26 -14.38 1.70
C THR A 211 13.62 -13.94 1.17
N GLN A 212 13.64 -13.35 -0.02
CA GLN A 212 14.86 -12.90 -0.70
C GLN A 212 15.12 -11.39 -0.46
N SER A 213 14.44 -10.80 0.53
CA SER A 213 14.67 -9.42 0.96
C SER A 213 16.03 -9.26 1.63
N SER A 214 16.72 -8.15 1.37
CA SER A 214 17.91 -7.76 2.13
C SER A 214 17.78 -6.31 2.61
N THR A 215 18.55 -5.92 3.62
CA THR A 215 18.54 -4.54 4.16
C THR A 215 18.84 -3.48 3.08
N SER A 216 19.62 -3.83 2.06
CA SER A 216 19.96 -2.96 0.91
C SER A 216 18.91 -3.00 -0.22
N ASN A 217 18.03 -4.00 -0.23
CA ASN A 217 16.97 -4.17 -1.23
C ASN A 217 15.66 -4.58 -0.52
N PRO A 218 14.91 -3.63 0.04
CA PRO A 218 13.64 -3.92 0.68
C PRO A 218 12.62 -4.45 -0.33
N VAL A 219 11.75 -5.36 0.12
CA VAL A 219 10.71 -5.97 -0.73
C VAL A 219 9.68 -4.91 -1.11
N PRO A 220 9.39 -4.73 -2.41
CA PRO A 220 8.29 -3.86 -2.85
C PRO A 220 6.95 -4.42 -2.34
N ASP A 221 5.90 -3.58 -2.31
CA ASP A 221 4.54 -3.97 -1.86
C ASP A 221 4.14 -5.37 -2.37
N TYR A 222 4.18 -6.36 -1.46
CA TYR A 222 4.03 -7.78 -1.80
C TYR A 222 2.59 -8.15 -2.21
N TYR A 223 1.60 -7.44 -1.65
CA TYR A 223 0.19 -7.72 -1.87
C TYR A 223 -0.44 -6.80 -2.94
N GLY A 224 0.28 -5.77 -3.38
CA GLY A 224 -0.25 -4.79 -4.32
C GLY A 224 -1.39 -3.95 -3.74
N GLU A 225 -1.37 -3.73 -2.42
CA GLU A 225 -2.38 -2.93 -1.70
C GLU A 225 -2.43 -1.50 -2.25
N LYS A 226 -1.27 -0.94 -2.61
CA LYS A 226 -1.15 0.46 -3.05
C LYS A 226 -1.51 0.65 -4.53
N ILE A 227 -1.92 -0.41 -5.23
CA ILE A 227 -2.29 -0.35 -6.65
C ILE A 227 -3.71 0.18 -6.80
N SER A 228 -3.83 1.50 -6.97
CA SER A 228 -5.09 2.22 -7.13
C SER A 228 -5.40 2.66 -8.56
N SER A 229 -4.54 2.33 -9.53
CA SER A 229 -4.70 2.67 -10.95
C SER A 229 -3.87 1.77 -11.85
N VAL A 230 -4.15 1.78 -13.16
CA VAL A 230 -3.36 1.04 -14.17
C VAL A 230 -1.91 1.55 -14.23
N ALA A 231 -1.71 2.86 -14.11
CA ALA A 231 -0.36 3.44 -14.05
C ALA A 231 0.39 2.96 -12.79
N GLY A 232 -0.30 2.88 -11.65
CA GLY A 232 0.22 2.29 -10.42
C GLY A 232 0.62 0.82 -10.60
N TYR A 233 -0.19 0.04 -11.32
CA TYR A 233 0.13 -1.36 -11.62
C TYR A 233 1.40 -1.50 -12.47
N ARG A 234 1.59 -0.64 -13.48
CA ARG A 234 2.81 -0.63 -14.30
C ARG A 234 4.05 -0.23 -13.50
N ARG A 235 3.93 0.71 -12.56
CA ARG A 235 5.02 1.07 -11.64
C ARG A 235 5.37 -0.10 -10.74
N TRP A 236 4.36 -0.69 -10.11
CA TRP A 236 4.53 -1.88 -9.28
C TRP A 236 5.25 -3.02 -10.03
N LEU A 237 4.86 -3.33 -11.28
CA LEU A 237 5.57 -4.33 -12.10
C LEU A 237 7.05 -3.99 -12.34
N LYS A 238 7.38 -2.71 -12.50
CA LYS A 238 8.77 -2.26 -12.64
C LYS A 238 9.53 -2.44 -11.34
N ASP A 239 8.90 -2.18 -10.20
CA ASP A 239 9.50 -2.35 -8.88
C ASP A 239 9.80 -3.84 -8.60
N GLN A 240 8.86 -4.74 -8.95
CA GLN A 240 9.06 -6.20 -8.86
C GLN A 240 10.24 -6.67 -9.72
N ARG A 241 10.34 -6.17 -10.97
CA ARG A 241 11.48 -6.49 -11.86
C ARG A 241 12.79 -5.88 -11.36
N ALA A 242 12.76 -4.68 -10.78
CA ALA A 242 13.94 -4.06 -10.20
C ALA A 242 14.46 -4.85 -9.00
N PHE A 243 13.56 -5.33 -8.13
CA PHE A 243 13.90 -6.21 -7.02
C PHE A 243 14.56 -7.52 -7.51
N ASN A 244 13.95 -8.18 -8.51
CA ASN A 244 14.50 -9.42 -9.08
C ASN A 244 15.86 -9.19 -9.79
N ARG A 245 16.08 -8.03 -10.43
CA ARG A 245 17.39 -7.70 -11.03
C ARG A 245 18.47 -7.48 -9.98
N LYS A 246 18.16 -6.74 -8.91
CA LYS A 246 19.08 -6.50 -7.79
C LYS A 246 19.46 -7.79 -7.07
N LYS A 247 18.51 -8.73 -6.97
CA LYS A 247 18.80 -10.09 -6.52
C LYS A 247 19.90 -10.73 -7.37
N ASN A 248 19.68 -10.84 -8.69
CA ASN A 248 20.60 -11.55 -9.57
C ASN A 248 21.97 -10.88 -9.67
N ALA A 249 22.04 -9.55 -9.54
CA ALA A 249 23.29 -8.79 -9.59
C ALA A 249 24.19 -8.99 -8.36
N ASN A 250 23.65 -9.43 -7.20
CA ASN A 250 24.44 -9.73 -6.00
C ASN A 250 25.03 -11.16 -5.99
N PHE A 251 24.66 -12.00 -6.96
CA PHE A 251 25.15 -13.39 -7.08
C PHE A 251 26.17 -13.58 -8.22
N VAL A 252 26.67 -12.49 -8.80
CA VAL A 252 27.75 -12.45 -9.79
C VAL A 252 28.93 -11.71 -9.18
#